data_AF-A0A183U1B9-F1
#
_entry.id   AF-A0A183U1B9-F1
#
_cell.length_a   1.000
_cell.length_b   1.000
_cell.length_c   1.000
_cell.angle_alpha   90.00
_cell.angle_beta   90.00
_cell.angle_gamma   90.00
#
_symmetry.space_group_name_H-M   'P 1'
#
loop_
_entity.id
_entity.type
_entity.pdbx_description
1 polymer ?
#
loop_
_entity_poly.entity_id
_entity_poly.type
_entity_poly.pdbx_seq_one_letter_code
_entity_poly.pdbx_strand_id
1 'polypeptide(L)'
;MLRYDSSYVGSTGKVIIGQNGTRSPVYSITAVSVKGGVTTYATVTIQGNNMIFTPLYTDAATSIWAVRGGKVPLAVPICGFDGKHCPFNFMETYWGYVAAAGALILAALIALIAGVIYMIRERTREEERQNSMWHIPFTRLVSPDDVSLFA
;
A
#
# COMPACT_ATOMS: atom_id res chain seq x y z
N MET A 1 49.11 12.18 35.98
CA MET A 1 48.49 12.19 34.64
C MET A 1 48.27 13.65 34.26
N LEU A 2 49.18 14.24 33.47
CA LEU A 2 49.15 15.68 33.18
C LEU A 2 48.18 15.97 32.04
N ARG A 3 47.21 16.84 32.34
CA ARG A 3 46.15 17.31 31.44
C ARG A 3 46.72 18.41 30.54
N TYR A 4 47.22 18.07 29.36
CA TYR A 4 47.79 19.05 28.44
C TYR A 4 46.75 19.43 27.38
N ASP A 5 45.91 20.42 27.72
CA ASP A 5 45.13 21.16 26.72
C ASP A 5 46.00 22.36 26.28
N SER A 6 46.54 22.32 25.06
CA SER A 6 47.42 23.37 24.55
C SER A 6 46.69 24.24 23.54
N SER A 7 46.85 25.56 23.68
CA SER A 7 46.31 26.52 22.73
C SER A 7 47.40 27.40 22.17
N TYR A 8 47.40 27.59 20.86
CA TYR A 8 48.31 28.50 20.18
C TYR A 8 47.57 29.30 19.10
N VAL A 9 48.16 30.41 18.66
CA VAL A 9 47.62 31.23 17.58
C VAL A 9 48.36 30.88 16.29
N GLY A 10 47.65 30.28 15.34
CA GLY A 10 48.17 29.99 14.00
C GLY A 10 47.61 30.94 12.95
N SER A 11 47.97 30.73 11.68
CA SER A 11 47.45 31.51 10.54
C SER A 11 45.92 31.41 10.38
N THR A 12 45.30 30.34 10.90
CA THR A 12 43.84 30.16 10.92
C THR A 12 43.19 30.68 12.21
N GLY A 13 43.90 31.44 13.03
CA GLY A 13 43.43 31.92 14.34
C GLY A 13 43.77 30.98 15.50
N LYS A 14 43.00 31.08 16.59
CA LYS A 14 43.23 30.29 17.81
C LYS A 14 42.97 28.80 17.54
N VAL A 15 44.00 27.99 17.75
CA VAL A 15 43.94 26.53 17.67
C VAL A 15 44.02 25.96 19.07
N ILE A 16 43.11 25.07 19.41
CA ILE A 16 43.08 24.35 20.69
C ILE A 16 43.26 22.86 20.36
N ILE A 17 44.29 22.23 20.94
CA ILE A 17 44.53 20.79 20.86
C ILE A 17 44.01 20.18 22.17
N GLY A 18 43.04 19.28 22.04
CA GLY A 18 42.45 18.58 23.18
C GLY A 18 43.37 17.47 23.70
N GLN A 19 43.05 16.96 24.89
CA GLN A 19 43.81 15.90 25.57
C GLN A 19 44.09 14.63 24.73
N ASN A 20 43.25 14.31 23.74
CA ASN A 20 43.45 13.16 22.85
C ASN A 20 44.43 13.44 21.70
N GLY A 21 45.12 14.59 21.71
CA GLY A 21 46.02 15.02 20.63
C GLY A 21 45.29 15.47 19.35
N THR A 22 43.96 15.59 19.39
CA THR A 22 43.17 16.07 18.27
C THR A 22 42.87 17.56 18.41
N ARG A 23 42.89 18.28 17.28
CA ARG A 23 42.44 19.67 17.24
C ARG A 23 40.94 19.73 17.54
N SER A 24 40.52 20.71 18.35
CA SER A 24 39.11 21.11 18.50
C SER A 24 38.64 21.76 17.19
N PRO A 25 37.79 21.08 16.38
CA PRO A 25 37.31 21.63 15.12
C PRO A 25 36.16 22.61 15.35
N VAL A 26 36.05 23.55 14.41
CA VAL A 26 34.88 24.41 14.25
C VAL A 26 34.32 24.17 12.85
N TYR A 27 33.09 23.67 12.78
CA TYR A 27 32.39 23.44 11.52
C TYR A 27 31.43 24.60 11.24
N SER A 28 31.47 25.12 10.02
CA SER A 28 30.52 26.12 9.53
C SER A 28 29.46 25.46 8.66
N ILE A 29 28.18 25.61 9.03
CA ILE A 29 27.05 25.15 8.25
C ILE A 29 26.65 26.28 7.30
N THR A 30 26.87 26.05 6.01
CA THR A 30 26.60 27.01 4.94
C THR A 30 25.48 26.53 4.03
N ALA A 31 24.62 27.45 3.58
CA ALA A 31 23.61 27.17 2.58
C ALA A 31 23.45 28.35 1.61
N VAL A 32 22.77 28.10 0.49
CA VAL A 32 22.50 29.13 -0.51
C VAL A 32 21.36 30.04 -0.03
N SER A 33 21.64 31.33 0.04
CA SER A 33 20.68 32.39 0.36
C SER A 33 19.77 32.68 -0.83
N VAL A 34 18.60 33.28 -0.57
CA VAL A 34 17.63 33.73 -1.59
C VAL A 34 18.27 34.66 -2.62
N LYS A 35 19.30 35.41 -2.24
CA LYS A 35 20.03 36.34 -3.11
C LYS A 35 21.05 35.65 -4.05
N GLY A 36 21.14 34.32 -4.02
CA GLY A 36 22.03 33.54 -4.91
C GLY A 36 23.48 33.39 -4.43
N GLY A 37 23.78 33.69 -3.15
CA GLY A 37 25.10 33.55 -2.54
C GLY A 37 25.15 32.52 -1.41
N VAL A 38 26.33 31.98 -1.11
CA VAL A 38 26.53 31.06 0.02
C VAL A 38 26.70 31.85 1.31
N THR A 39 25.87 31.58 2.31
CA THR A 39 25.92 32.21 3.64
C THR A 39 26.01 31.17 4.74
N THR A 40 26.79 31.47 5.79
CA THR A 40 26.92 30.63 6.97
C THR A 40 25.76 30.89 7.92
N TYR A 41 25.00 29.85 8.26
CA TYR A 41 23.80 29.94 9.10
C TYR A 41 24.04 29.42 10.52
N ALA A 42 25.00 28.53 10.74
CA ALA A 42 25.33 28.05 12.07
C ALA A 42 26.79 27.63 12.15
N THR A 43 27.33 27.62 13.37
CA THR A 43 28.64 27.06 13.65
C THR A 43 28.53 25.97 14.72
N VAL A 44 29.30 24.91 14.55
CA VAL A 44 29.38 23.79 15.49
C VAL A 44 30.81 23.73 16.00
N THR A 45 30.99 23.95 17.30
CA THR A 45 32.29 23.85 17.94
C THR A 45 32.33 22.57 18.77
N ILE A 46 33.40 21.79 18.64
CA ILE A 46 33.58 20.56 19.41
C ILE A 46 34.67 20.79 20.44
N GLN A 47 34.30 20.79 21.73
CA GLN A 47 35.24 20.94 22.85
C GLN A 47 35.31 19.61 23.61
N GLY A 48 36.37 18.84 23.36
CA GLY A 48 36.48 17.47 23.89
C GLY A 48 35.36 16.57 23.39
N ASN A 49 34.54 16.04 24.31
CA ASN A 49 33.37 15.22 23.99
C ASN A 49 32.07 16.04 23.81
N ASN A 50 32.10 17.34 24.06
CA ASN A 50 30.90 18.18 23.99
C ASN A 50 30.80 18.86 22.63
N MET A 51 29.62 18.82 22.03
CA MET A 51 29.29 19.55 20.80
C MET A 51 28.42 20.75 21.15
N ILE A 52 28.85 21.95 20.75
CA ILE A 52 28.11 23.19 20.97
C ILE A 52 27.66 23.71 19.62
N PHE A 53 26.34 23.72 19.41
CA PHE A 53 25.70 24.31 18.24
C PHE A 53 25.32 25.77 18.52
N THR A 54 25.86 26.69 17.72
CA THR A 54 25.54 28.12 17.81
C THR A 54 24.86 28.59 16.53
N PRO A 55 23.54 28.84 16.55
CA PRO A 55 22.83 29.39 15.40
C PRO A 55 23.22 30.85 15.16
N LEU A 56 23.45 31.21 13.90
CA LEU A 56 23.70 32.59 13.45
C LEU A 56 22.45 33.23 12.83
N TYR A 57 21.32 32.53 12.87
CA TYR A 57 20.02 33.01 12.40
C TYR A 57 19.03 33.18 13.56
N THR A 58 18.08 34.09 13.40
CA THR A 58 16.98 34.33 14.36
C THR A 58 15.78 33.42 14.10
N ASP A 59 15.38 33.29 12.84
CA ASP A 59 14.25 32.46 12.42
C ASP A 59 14.64 31.57 11.24
N ALA A 60 14.40 30.26 11.37
CA ALA A 60 14.78 29.27 10.36
C ALA A 60 13.92 29.37 9.09
N ALA A 61 12.64 29.78 9.22
CA ALA A 61 11.71 29.85 8.10
C ALA A 61 12.12 30.96 7.11
N THR A 62 12.44 32.13 7.64
CA THR A 62 12.84 33.31 6.84
C THR A 62 14.32 33.32 6.44
N SER A 63 15.14 32.42 6.99
CA SER A 63 16.58 32.33 6.69
C SER A 63 16.93 31.09 5.86
N ILE A 64 17.20 29.95 6.50
CA ILE A 64 17.65 28.70 5.88
C ILE A 64 16.60 28.16 4.91
N TRP A 65 15.34 28.20 5.32
CA TRP A 65 14.23 27.62 4.55
C TRP A 65 13.52 28.63 3.67
N ALA A 66 14.03 29.86 3.54
CA ALA A 66 13.41 30.90 2.74
C ALA A 66 13.26 30.51 1.25
N VAL A 67 14.26 29.83 0.70
CA VAL A 67 14.23 29.28 -0.68
C VAL A 67 13.16 28.18 -0.84
N ARG A 68 12.70 27.58 0.26
CA ARG A 68 11.67 26.54 0.30
C ARG A 68 10.32 27.06 0.83
N GLY A 69 10.07 28.36 0.69
CA GLY A 69 8.83 28.99 1.16
C GLY A 69 8.64 28.92 2.67
N GLY A 70 9.74 28.89 3.43
CA GLY A 70 9.75 28.81 4.90
C GLY A 70 9.40 27.45 5.49
N LYS A 71 9.25 26.41 4.65
CA LYS A 71 8.90 25.08 5.12
C LYS A 71 10.14 24.22 5.35
N VAL A 72 10.27 23.72 6.58
CA VAL A 72 11.25 22.71 6.94
C VAL A 72 10.85 21.39 6.27
N PRO A 73 11.71 20.75 5.46
CA PRO A 73 11.42 19.43 4.94
C PRO A 73 11.37 18.42 6.09
N LEU A 74 10.47 17.44 5.98
CA LEU A 74 10.41 16.36 6.95
C LEU A 74 11.71 15.54 6.86
N ALA A 75 12.23 15.11 8.01
CA ALA A 75 13.41 14.24 8.07
C ALA A 75 13.19 12.89 7.39
N VAL A 76 11.93 12.44 7.33
CA VAL A 76 11.48 11.25 6.62
C VAL A 76 10.31 11.63 5.72
N PRO A 77 10.27 11.20 4.45
CA PRO A 77 9.13 11.45 3.57
C PRO A 77 7.83 10.85 4.13
N ILE A 78 6.68 11.44 3.77
CA ILE A 78 5.35 11.02 4.25
C ILE A 78 5.08 9.54 3.95
N CYS A 79 5.48 9.05 2.78
CA CYS A 79 5.33 7.64 2.38
C CYS A 79 6.61 6.82 2.57
N GLY A 80 7.53 7.26 3.45
CA GLY A 80 8.83 6.61 3.65
C GLY A 80 9.79 6.81 2.48
N PHE A 81 11.05 6.43 2.65
CA PHE A 81 12.06 6.55 1.59
C PHE A 81 11.78 5.62 0.39
N ASP A 82 11.18 4.46 0.64
CA ASP A 82 10.83 3.47 -0.39
C ASP A 82 9.47 3.75 -1.05
N GLY A 83 8.73 4.79 -0.60
CA GLY A 83 7.38 5.10 -1.08
C GLY A 83 6.30 4.10 -0.65
N LYS A 84 6.64 3.06 0.11
CA LYS A 84 5.74 1.96 0.52
C LYS A 84 5.14 2.09 1.92
N HIS A 85 5.46 3.15 2.67
CA HIS A 85 4.90 3.34 4.02
C HIS A 85 3.49 3.92 4.03
N CYS A 86 3.00 4.42 2.89
CA CYS A 86 1.62 4.85 2.79
C CYS A 86 0.69 3.62 2.71
N PRO A 87 -0.47 3.66 3.38
CA PRO A 87 -1.41 2.55 3.34
C PRO A 87 -1.90 2.33 1.90
N PHE A 88 -1.82 1.09 1.43
CA PHE A 88 -2.34 0.74 0.11
C PHE A 88 -3.86 0.80 0.12
N ASN A 89 -4.45 1.46 -0.89
CA ASN A 89 -5.88 1.37 -1.12
C ASN A 89 -6.23 -0.05 -1.55
N PHE A 90 -7.08 -0.72 -0.78
CA PHE A 90 -7.53 -2.09 -1.05
C PHE A 90 -8.08 -2.23 -2.49
N MET A 91 -8.85 -1.23 -2.92
CA MET A 91 -9.49 -1.24 -4.25
C MET A 91 -8.51 -1.05 -5.40
N GLU A 92 -7.36 -0.40 -5.24
CA GLU A 92 -6.38 -0.26 -6.33
C GLU A 92 -5.50 -1.52 -6.46
N THR A 93 -5.19 -2.15 -5.33
CA THR A 93 -4.25 -3.28 -5.30
C THR A 93 -4.93 -4.62 -5.56
N TYR A 94 -6.15 -4.81 -5.03
CA TYR A 94 -6.80 -6.14 -5.01
C TYR A 94 -7.98 -6.27 -5.97
N TRP A 95 -8.27 -5.27 -6.80
CA TRP A 95 -9.42 -5.29 -7.71
C TRP A 95 -9.43 -6.52 -8.63
N GLY A 96 -8.25 -6.93 -9.15
CA GLY A 96 -8.14 -8.09 -10.03
C GLY A 96 -8.51 -9.40 -9.34
N TYR A 97 -8.12 -9.57 -8.08
CA TYR A 97 -8.49 -10.74 -7.27
C TYR A 97 -9.99 -10.76 -6.95
N VAL A 98 -10.56 -9.59 -6.62
CA VAL A 98 -12.00 -9.45 -6.35
C VAL A 98 -12.82 -9.77 -7.61
N ALA A 99 -12.41 -9.27 -8.78
CA ALA A 99 -13.07 -9.54 -10.05
C ALA A 99 -13.02 -11.03 -10.41
N ALA A 100 -11.85 -11.68 -10.24
CA ALA A 100 -11.68 -13.11 -10.51
C ALA A 100 -12.56 -13.97 -9.58
N ALA A 101 -12.59 -13.67 -8.28
CA ALA A 101 -13.44 -14.37 -7.32
C ALA A 101 -14.93 -14.19 -7.66
N GLY A 102 -15.35 -12.97 -8.01
CA GLY A 102 -16.72 -12.67 -8.43
C GLY A 102 -17.15 -13.47 -9.67
N ALA A 103 -16.28 -13.56 -10.68
CA ALA A 103 -16.55 -14.33 -11.89
C ALA A 103 -16.71 -15.83 -11.61
N LEU A 104 -15.87 -16.41 -10.74
CA LEU A 104 -15.96 -17.81 -10.34
C LEU A 104 -17.26 -18.13 -9.61
N ILE A 105 -17.65 -17.27 -8.67
CA ILE A 105 -18.91 -17.42 -7.92
C ILE A 105 -20.10 -17.34 -8.88
N LEU A 106 -20.10 -16.38 -9.81
CA LEU A 106 -21.17 -16.22 -10.79
C LEU A 106 -21.29 -17.45 -11.70
N ALA A 107 -20.17 -17.97 -12.21
CA ALA A 107 -20.17 -19.17 -13.04
C ALA A 107 -20.72 -20.40 -12.29
N ALA A 108 -20.35 -20.57 -11.02
CA ALA A 108 -20.86 -21.64 -10.18
C ALA A 108 -22.38 -21.52 -9.96
N LEU A 109 -22.89 -20.31 -9.73
CA LEU A 109 -24.33 -20.06 -9.57
C LEU A 109 -25.10 -20.37 -10.86
N ILE A 110 -24.58 -19.97 -12.03
CA ILE A 110 -25.20 -20.27 -13.32
C ILE A 110 -25.23 -21.78 -13.56
N ALA A 111 -24.13 -22.50 -13.27
CA ALA A 111 -24.06 -23.95 -13.41
C ALA A 111 -25.07 -24.66 -12.50
N LEU A 112 -25.23 -24.20 -11.25
CA LEU A 112 -26.24 -24.74 -10.32
C LEU A 112 -27.66 -24.53 -10.84
N ILE A 113 -28.00 -23.32 -11.29
CA ILE A 113 -29.33 -23.02 -11.83
C ILE A 113 -29.62 -23.85 -13.08
N ALA A 114 -28.66 -23.93 -14.01
CA ALA A 114 -28.78 -24.73 -15.21
C ALA A 114 -28.96 -26.23 -14.88
N GLY A 115 -28.21 -26.75 -13.91
CA GLY A 115 -28.35 -28.12 -13.43
C GLY A 115 -29.72 -28.41 -12.83
N VAL A 116 -30.26 -27.51 -12.02
CA VAL A 116 -31.62 -27.64 -11.46
C VAL A 116 -32.68 -27.64 -12.55
N ILE A 117 -32.59 -26.72 -13.52
CA ILE A 117 -33.53 -26.66 -14.65
C ILE A 117 -33.45 -27.97 -15.46
N TYR A 118 -32.24 -28.46 -15.73
CA TYR A 118 -32.04 -29.71 -16.47
C TYR A 118 -32.68 -30.90 -15.74
N MET A 119 -32.45 -31.02 -14.43
CA MET A 119 -33.04 -32.07 -13.59
C MET A 119 -34.57 -32.02 -13.59
N ILE A 120 -35.17 -30.83 -13.52
CA ILE A 120 -36.63 -30.68 -13.59
C ILE A 120 -37.14 -31.15 -14.96
N ARG A 121 -36.51 -30.70 -16.06
CA ARG A 121 -36.93 -31.08 -17.42
C ARG A 121 -36.83 -32.59 -17.67
N GLU A 122 -35.77 -33.23 -17.21
CA GLU A 122 -35.64 -34.68 -17.34
C GLU A 122 -36.71 -35.40 -16.53
N ARG A 123 -37.01 -34.95 -15.29
CA ARG A 123 -38.14 -35.50 -14.53
C ARG A 123 -39.48 -35.34 -15.24
N THR A 124 -39.76 -34.17 -15.81
CA THR A 124 -41.02 -33.96 -16.55
C THR A 124 -41.13 -34.89 -17.74
N ARG A 125 -40.02 -35.10 -18.46
CA ARG A 125 -39.96 -36.01 -19.62
C ARG A 125 -40.14 -37.48 -19.22
N GLU A 126 -39.59 -37.87 -18.07
CA GLU A 126 -39.79 -39.20 -17.49
C GLU A 126 -41.25 -39.43 -17.08
N GLU A 127 -41.89 -38.42 -16.49
CA GLU A 127 -43.32 -38.45 -16.13
C GLU A 127 -44.21 -38.56 -17.37
N GLU A 128 -43.95 -37.78 -18.42
CA GLU A 128 -44.66 -37.88 -19.71
C GLU A 128 -44.54 -39.27 -20.33
N ARG A 129 -43.33 -39.85 -20.31
CA ARG A 129 -43.09 -41.21 -20.77
C ARG A 129 -43.90 -42.24 -19.97
N GLN A 130 -43.93 -42.11 -18.65
CA GLN A 130 -44.74 -43.00 -17.80
C GLN A 130 -46.24 -42.85 -18.09
N ASN A 131 -46.74 -41.62 -18.20
CA ASN A 131 -48.14 -41.36 -18.49
C ASN A 131 -48.57 -41.98 -19.82
N SER A 132 -47.72 -41.91 -20.86
CA SER A 132 -47.97 -42.55 -22.17
C SER A 132 -48.19 -44.06 -22.09
N MET A 133 -47.58 -44.76 -21.11
CA MET A 133 -47.72 -46.21 -20.95
C MET A 133 -49.03 -46.61 -20.25
N TRP A 134 -49.67 -45.69 -19.53
CA TRP A 134 -50.95 -45.93 -18.84
C TRP A 134 -52.16 -45.68 -19.74
N HIS A 135 -51.98 -45.05 -20.90
CA HIS A 135 -53.05 -44.92 -21.89
C HIS A 135 -53.31 -46.28 -22.55
N ILE A 136 -54.50 -46.84 -22.34
CA ILE A 136 -54.96 -48.01 -23.08
C ILE A 136 -55.22 -47.56 -24.53
N PRO A 137 -54.58 -48.19 -25.54
CA PRO A 137 -54.83 -47.81 -26.92
C PRO A 137 -56.30 -48.09 -27.26
N PHE A 138 -56.96 -47.14 -27.93
CA PHE A 138 -58.37 -47.26 -28.30
C PHE A 138 -58.70 -48.54 -29.09
N THR A 139 -57.71 -49.13 -29.77
CA THR A 139 -57.82 -50.41 -30.48
C THR A 139 -58.08 -51.61 -29.57
N ARG A 140 -57.90 -51.48 -28.25
CA ARG A 140 -58.18 -52.53 -27.26
C ARG A 140 -59.48 -52.31 -26.48
N LEU A 141 -60.24 -51.26 -26.77
CA LEU A 141 -61.53 -51.03 -26.13
C LEU A 141 -62.59 -51.86 -26.86
N VAL A 142 -63.31 -52.71 -26.11
CA VAL A 142 -64.42 -53.52 -26.61
C VAL A 142 -65.68 -53.09 -25.84
N SER A 143 -66.80 -52.88 -26.56
CA SER A 143 -68.08 -52.59 -25.91
C SER A 143 -68.58 -53.84 -25.19
N PRO A 144 -69.11 -53.76 -23.96
CA PRO A 144 -69.66 -54.91 -23.24
C PRO A 144 -70.73 -55.67 -24.04
N ASP A 145 -71.47 -54.95 -24.88
CA ASP A 145 -72.56 -55.51 -25.69
C ASP A 145 -72.04 -56.43 -26.79
N ASP A 146 -70.83 -56.16 -27.33
CA ASP A 146 -70.18 -56.97 -28.38
C ASP A 146 -69.63 -58.29 -27.84
N VAL A 147 -69.32 -58.36 -26.54
CA VAL A 147 -68.80 -59.59 -25.89
C VAL A 147 -69.89 -60.66 -25.77
N SER A 148 -71.15 -60.25 -25.67
CA SER A 148 -72.31 -61.16 -25.55
C SER A 148 -72.71 -61.86 -26.85
N LEU A 149 -72.20 -61.41 -28.00
CA LEU A 149 -72.49 -61.98 -29.32
C LEU A 149 -71.56 -63.15 -29.71
N PHE A 150 -70.54 -63.45 -28.89
CA PHE A 150 -69.55 -64.50 -29.13
C PHE A 150 -69.48 -65.57 -28.02
N ALA A 151 -70.48 -65.62 -27.12
CA ALA A 151 -70.70 -66.70 -26.15
C ALA A 151 -71.87 -67.58 -26.58
#